data_AF-U6RAC0-F1
#
_entry.id   AF-U6RAC0-F1
#
_cell.length_a   1.000
_cell.length_b   1.000
_cell.length_c   1.000
_cell.angle_alpha   90.00
_cell.angle_beta   90.00
_cell.angle_gamma   90.00
#
_symmetry.space_group_name_H-M   'P 1'
#
loop_
_entity.id
_entity.type
_entity.pdbx_description
1 polymer ?
#
loop_
_entity_poly.entity_id
_entity_poly.type
_entity_poly.pdbx_seq_one_letter_code
_entity_poly.pdbx_strand_id
1 'polypeptide(L)'
;MNNTIKALLLLLFLGVCIITTHAQTVLQQKTHLAREGDVTLKQELQYKSPGRNGRNVIWDFSELSVSNSGYQESFTGSLDSILIKVSPRSKYEYRLVGDSLSCVGYETPTLQIKYLLPELHCRCPMFFGDSIFSLYYS
;
A
#
# COMPACT_ATOMS: atom_id res chain seq x y z
N MET A 1 26.10 -44.13 19.49
CA MET A 1 24.93 -43.27 19.80
C MET A 1 23.66 -44.03 19.49
N ASN A 2 22.78 -44.21 20.48
CA ASN A 2 21.57 -45.04 20.40
C ASN A 2 20.59 -44.50 19.33
N ASN A 3 19.89 -45.38 18.61
CA ASN A 3 18.94 -44.99 17.56
C ASN A 3 17.78 -44.15 18.11
N THR A 4 17.41 -44.36 19.37
CA THR A 4 16.44 -43.52 20.10
C THR A 4 16.92 -42.08 20.26
N ILE A 5 18.19 -41.89 20.61
CA ILE A 5 18.81 -40.56 20.79
C ILE A 5 18.89 -39.83 19.44
N LYS A 6 19.22 -40.54 18.35
CA LYS A 6 19.22 -39.97 16.99
C LYS A 6 17.82 -39.52 16.56
N ALA A 7 16.80 -40.32 16.83
CA ALA A 7 15.41 -39.97 16.51
C ALA A 7 14.93 -38.75 17.30
N LEU A 8 15.32 -38.63 18.57
CA LEU A 8 14.94 -37.51 19.44
C LEU A 8 15.61 -36.20 18.99
N LEU A 9 16.89 -36.26 18.58
CA LEU A 9 17.59 -35.11 17.99
C LEU A 9 16.98 -34.68 16.65
N LEU A 10 16.57 -35.64 15.81
CA LEU A 10 15.91 -35.34 14.54
C LEU A 10 14.53 -34.67 14.77
N LEU A 11 13.75 -35.18 15.72
CA LEU A 11 12.46 -34.58 16.11
C LEU A 11 12.64 -33.16 16.67
N LEU A 12 13.68 -32.93 17.48
CA LEU A 12 14.01 -31.60 17.99
C LEU A 12 14.36 -30.65 16.83
N PHE A 13 15.18 -31.09 15.89
CA PHE A 13 15.58 -30.31 14.72
C PHE A 13 14.37 -29.97 13.82
N LEU A 14 13.53 -30.97 13.51
CA LEU A 14 12.27 -30.77 12.76
C LEU A 14 11.32 -29.81 13.48
N GLY A 15 11.19 -29.92 14.81
CA GLY A 15 10.38 -29.02 15.61
C GLY A 15 10.87 -27.58 15.55
N VAL A 16 12.18 -27.34 15.60
CA VAL A 16 12.77 -26.00 15.45
C VAL A 16 12.51 -25.44 14.05
N CYS A 17 12.62 -26.25 12.99
CA CYS A 17 12.32 -25.80 11.63
C CYS A 17 10.86 -25.36 11.44
N ILE A 18 9.90 -26.05 12.07
CA ILE A 18 8.47 -25.70 11.98
C ILE A 18 8.18 -24.34 12.65
N ILE A 19 8.90 -24.00 13.72
CA ILE A 19 8.70 -22.74 14.46
C ILE A 19 9.29 -21.55 13.68
N THR A 20 10.31 -21.77 12.85
CA THR A 20 11.01 -20.70 12.11
C THR A 20 10.47 -20.46 10.70
N THR A 21 9.60 -21.33 10.18
CA THR A 21 8.97 -21.13 8.87
C THR A 21 7.83 -20.12 8.95
N HIS A 22 8.00 -18.97 8.29
CA HIS A 22 6.92 -18.04 8.00
C HIS A 22 6.48 -18.22 6.55
N ALA A 23 5.24 -18.66 6.33
CA ALA A 23 4.70 -18.88 4.98
C ALA A 23 4.18 -17.58 4.31
N GLN A 24 3.89 -16.55 5.09
CA GLN A 24 3.37 -15.28 4.59
C GLN A 24 3.97 -14.10 5.37
N THR A 25 4.39 -13.07 4.65
CA THR A 25 4.78 -11.80 5.26
C THR A 25 3.53 -11.16 5.85
N VAL A 26 3.47 -11.05 7.19
CA VAL A 26 2.43 -10.27 7.85
C VAL A 26 2.63 -8.81 7.48
N LEU A 27 1.62 -8.19 6.87
CA LEU A 27 1.68 -6.77 6.53
C LEU A 27 1.76 -5.96 7.83
N GLN A 28 2.92 -5.35 8.09
CA GLN A 28 3.11 -4.47 9.24
C GLN A 28 2.85 -3.02 8.82
N GLN A 29 2.37 -2.19 9.74
CA GLN A 29 2.16 -0.76 9.50
C GLN A 29 3.43 -0.12 8.91
N LYS A 30 4.58 -0.38 9.54
CA LYS A 30 5.87 0.16 9.11
C LYS A 30 6.21 -0.19 7.66
N THR A 31 5.84 -1.38 7.18
CA THR A 31 6.14 -1.86 5.82
C THR A 31 5.08 -1.48 4.79
N HIS A 32 3.91 -1.01 5.24
CA HIS A 32 2.83 -0.56 4.36
C HIS A 32 2.84 0.95 4.13
N LEU A 33 3.32 1.73 5.10
CA LEU A 33 3.42 3.18 5.00
C LEU A 33 4.43 3.59 3.94
N ALA A 34 4.05 4.56 3.11
CA ALA A 34 4.96 5.26 2.21
C ALA A 34 6.02 6.03 3.02
N ARG A 35 7.24 6.08 2.48
CA ARG A 35 8.41 6.67 3.12
C ARG A 35 9.11 7.62 2.17
N GLU A 36 9.98 8.46 2.70
CA GLU A 36 10.85 9.28 1.87
C GLU A 36 11.71 8.41 0.95
N GLY A 37 11.80 8.83 -0.31
CA GLY A 37 12.52 8.10 -1.36
C GLY A 37 11.69 7.04 -2.06
N ASP A 38 10.51 6.67 -1.54
CA ASP A 38 9.62 5.75 -2.24
C ASP A 38 9.16 6.35 -3.57
N VAL A 39 8.99 5.45 -4.54
CA VAL A 39 8.63 5.78 -5.91
C VAL A 39 7.50 4.87 -6.36
N THR A 40 6.43 5.46 -6.87
CA THR A 40 5.33 4.75 -7.54
C THR A 40 5.32 5.07 -9.03
N LEU A 41 5.30 4.04 -9.86
CA LEU A 41 5.10 4.19 -11.30
C LEU A 41 3.61 4.03 -11.61
N LYS A 42 3.03 5.02 -12.27
CA LYS A 42 1.64 5.01 -12.74
C LYS A 42 1.61 4.95 -14.25
N GLN A 43 0.78 4.08 -14.79
CA GLN A 43 0.58 3.94 -16.23
C GLN A 43 -0.90 4.01 -16.54
N GLU A 44 -1.22 4.70 -17.63
CA GLU A 44 -2.58 4.78 -18.14
C GLU A 44 -2.79 3.62 -19.11
N LEU A 45 -3.84 2.82 -18.88
CA LEU A 45 -4.22 1.70 -19.73
C LEU A 45 -5.49 2.05 -20.49
N GLN A 46 -5.71 1.40 -21.65
CA GLN A 46 -6.99 1.51 -22.34
C GLN A 46 -8.14 1.02 -21.44
N TYR A 47 -9.28 1.69 -21.54
CA TYR A 47 -10.47 1.29 -20.81
C TYR A 47 -10.96 -0.08 -21.26
N LYS A 48 -11.28 -0.94 -20.29
CA LYS A 48 -12.00 -2.21 -20.50
C LYS A 48 -13.12 -2.31 -19.48
N SER A 49 -14.31 -2.68 -19.96
CA SER A 49 -15.47 -2.85 -19.08
C SER A 49 -15.16 -3.90 -18.00
N PRO A 50 -15.43 -3.62 -16.71
CA PRO A 50 -15.14 -4.54 -15.60
C PRO A 50 -15.99 -5.82 -15.63
N GLY A 51 -16.99 -5.89 -16.52
CA GLY A 51 -17.83 -7.07 -16.67
C GLY A 51 -18.67 -7.37 -15.43
N ARG A 52 -18.78 -8.65 -15.06
CA ARG A 52 -19.56 -9.08 -13.90
C ARG A 52 -18.85 -8.67 -12.61
N ASN A 53 -19.63 -8.19 -11.64
CA ASN A 53 -19.19 -8.03 -10.26
C ASN A 53 -19.49 -9.32 -9.45
N GLY A 54 -18.83 -9.47 -8.29
CA GLY A 54 -19.11 -10.55 -7.35
C GLY A 54 -17.90 -11.42 -7.01
N ARG A 55 -18.16 -12.52 -6.30
CA ARG A 55 -17.12 -13.49 -5.89
C ARG A 55 -16.78 -14.40 -7.07
N ASN A 56 -15.54 -14.90 -7.11
CA ASN A 56 -15.03 -15.82 -8.14
C ASN A 56 -15.04 -15.22 -9.56
N VAL A 57 -14.78 -13.91 -9.68
CA VAL A 57 -14.58 -13.23 -10.96
C VAL A 57 -13.08 -12.97 -11.15
N ILE A 58 -12.54 -13.35 -12.31
CA ILE A 58 -11.16 -13.03 -12.70
C ILE A 58 -11.24 -11.85 -13.67
N TRP A 59 -10.57 -10.76 -13.32
CA TRP A 59 -10.38 -9.63 -14.22
C TRP A 59 -9.07 -9.82 -14.97
N ASP A 60 -9.17 -10.04 -16.28
CA ASP A 60 -8.02 -10.20 -17.16
C ASP A 60 -7.71 -8.89 -17.89
N PHE A 61 -6.62 -8.25 -17.49
CA PHE A 61 -6.10 -7.01 -18.07
C PHE A 61 -4.88 -7.23 -18.97
N SER A 62 -4.52 -8.48 -19.26
CA SER A 62 -3.29 -8.81 -20.01
C SER A 62 -3.24 -8.25 -21.43
N GLU A 63 -4.40 -8.07 -22.06
CA GLU A 63 -4.54 -7.53 -23.42
C GLU A 63 -4.59 -6.00 -23.47
N LEU A 64 -4.55 -5.32 -22.31
CA LEU A 64 -4.62 -3.86 -22.29
C LEU A 64 -3.32 -3.24 -22.77
N SER A 65 -3.41 -2.43 -23.82
CA SER A 65 -2.29 -1.60 -24.25
C SER A 65 -2.17 -0.35 -23.38
N VAL A 66 -0.93 0.10 -23.17
CA VAL A 66 -0.61 1.35 -22.50
C VAL A 66 -1.04 2.54 -23.38
N SER A 67 -1.86 3.43 -22.83
CA SER A 67 -2.37 4.64 -23.50
C SER A 67 -1.34 5.78 -23.48
N ASN A 68 -0.65 5.95 -22.35
CA ASN A 68 0.29 7.03 -22.10
C ASN A 68 1.56 6.46 -21.47
N SER A 69 2.72 7.09 -21.70
CA SER A 69 4.06 6.62 -21.27
C SER A 69 4.22 6.44 -19.75
N GLY A 70 3.19 6.75 -18.98
CA GLY A 70 3.19 6.69 -17.54
C GLY A 70 3.96 7.85 -16.92
N TYR A 71 3.90 7.92 -15.60
CA TYR A 71 4.63 8.92 -14.85
C TYR A 71 5.00 8.39 -13.48
N GLN A 72 5.98 9.04 -12.88
CA GLN A 72 6.50 8.72 -11.57
C GLN A 72 5.86 9.63 -10.53
N GLU A 73 5.47 9.06 -9.40
CA GLU A 73 5.20 9.78 -8.17
C GLU A 73 6.30 9.45 -7.17
N SER A 74 6.84 10.45 -6.50
CA SER A 74 7.85 10.27 -5.46
C SER A 74 7.35 10.79 -4.13
N PHE A 75 7.87 10.21 -3.06
CA PHE A 75 7.59 10.63 -1.69
C PHE A 75 8.82 11.30 -1.08
N THR A 76 8.63 12.45 -0.44
CA THR A 76 9.68 13.20 0.27
C THR A 76 9.16 13.76 1.58
N GLY A 77 10.05 14.18 2.48
CA GLY A 77 9.69 14.67 3.80
C GLY A 77 9.68 13.57 4.85
N SER A 78 8.89 13.72 5.90
CA SER A 78 8.89 12.75 7.01
C SER A 78 7.48 12.42 7.47
N LEU A 79 7.28 11.17 7.86
CA LEU A 79 6.04 10.68 8.44
C LEU A 79 5.73 11.32 9.80
N ASP A 80 6.78 11.73 10.54
CA ASP A 80 6.66 12.39 11.84
C ASP A 80 6.18 13.85 11.73
N SER A 81 6.22 14.42 10.52
CA SER A 81 5.81 15.80 10.26
C SER A 81 4.81 15.87 9.10
N ILE A 82 5.30 16.03 7.88
CA ILE A 82 4.54 16.05 6.64
C ILE A 82 5.25 15.20 5.61
N LEU A 83 4.53 14.20 5.09
CA LEU A 83 4.93 13.44 3.92
C LEU A 83 4.35 14.11 2.69
N ILE A 84 5.18 14.32 1.68
CA ILE A 84 4.79 14.98 0.45
C ILE A 84 4.86 13.96 -0.68
N LYS A 85 3.74 13.78 -1.38
CA LYS A 85 3.70 13.04 -2.65
C LYS A 85 3.82 14.03 -3.80
N VAL A 86 4.89 13.93 -4.55
CA VAL A 86 5.15 14.75 -5.73
C VAL A 86 4.73 13.98 -6.98
N SER A 87 3.87 14.59 -7.78
CA SER A 87 3.45 14.10 -9.09
C SER A 87 3.73 15.19 -10.13
N PRO A 88 3.73 14.88 -11.45
CA PRO A 88 4.14 15.84 -12.48
C PRO A 88 3.40 17.18 -12.49
N ARG A 89 2.13 17.20 -12.06
CA ARG A 89 1.28 18.41 -12.05
C ARG A 89 0.57 18.63 -10.72
N SER A 90 0.98 17.92 -9.67
CA SER A 90 0.34 18.06 -8.38
C SER A 90 1.26 17.64 -7.26
N LYS A 91 1.10 18.29 -6.12
CA LYS A 91 1.77 17.95 -4.87
C LYS A 91 0.69 17.71 -3.82
N TYR A 92 0.75 16.59 -3.13
CA TYR A 92 -0.16 16.28 -2.03
C TYR A 92 0.61 16.22 -0.73
N GLU A 93 0.02 16.78 0.33
CA GLU A 93 0.59 16.77 1.67
C GLU A 93 -0.22 15.81 2.55
N TYR A 94 0.50 14.98 3.30
CA TYR A 94 -0.07 13.98 4.18
C TYR A 94 0.53 14.07 5.57
N ARG A 95 -0.27 13.71 6.56
CA ARG A 95 0.15 13.56 7.95
C ARG A 95 -0.26 12.19 8.45
N LEU A 96 0.65 11.51 9.13
CA LEU A 96 0.30 10.30 9.87
C LEU A 96 -0.35 10.68 11.19
N VAL A 97 -1.56 10.18 11.43
CA VAL A 97 -2.27 10.32 12.70
C VAL A 97 -2.64 8.92 13.18
N GLY A 98 -1.93 8.44 14.20
CA GLY A 98 -2.12 7.08 14.72
C GLY A 98 -1.75 6.01 13.68
N ASP A 99 -2.75 5.22 13.27
CA ASP A 99 -2.60 4.15 12.27
C ASP A 99 -2.94 4.61 10.84
N SER A 100 -3.24 5.90 10.64
CA SER A 100 -3.89 6.38 9.43
C SER A 100 -3.15 7.55 8.79
N LEU A 101 -2.98 7.50 7.47
CA LEU A 101 -2.43 8.58 6.67
C LEU A 101 -3.57 9.47 6.18
N SER A 102 -3.54 10.75 6.58
CA SER A 102 -4.57 11.72 6.23
C SER A 102 -4.00 12.79 5.29
N CYS A 103 -4.71 13.08 4.19
CA CYS A 103 -4.37 14.18 3.29
C CYS A 103 -4.79 15.50 3.93
N VAL A 104 -3.84 16.43 4.06
CA VAL A 104 -4.09 17.75 4.67
C VAL A 104 -4.29 18.86 3.63
N GLY A 105 -3.98 18.57 2.37
CA GLY A 105 -4.15 19.50 1.27
C GLY A 105 -3.39 19.05 0.03
N TYR A 106 -3.58 19.80 -1.04
CA TYR A 106 -2.87 19.59 -2.30
C TYR A 106 -2.69 20.88 -3.07
N GLU A 107 -1.73 20.85 -3.99
CA GLU A 107 -1.37 21.94 -4.86
C GLU A 107 -1.28 21.43 -6.30
N THR A 108 -1.69 22.27 -7.24
CA THR A 108 -1.53 22.13 -8.68
C THR A 108 -1.00 23.45 -9.22
N PRO A 109 -0.52 23.54 -10.47
CA PRO A 109 0.00 24.79 -11.04
C PRO A 109 -0.94 26.00 -10.96
N THR A 110 -2.25 25.78 -10.81
CA THR A 110 -3.27 26.83 -10.82
C THR A 110 -4.04 26.94 -9.51
N LEU A 111 -3.83 26.06 -8.53
CA LEU A 111 -4.68 25.95 -7.36
C LEU A 111 -3.93 25.37 -6.16
N GLN A 112 -4.16 25.96 -4.99
CA GLN A 112 -3.72 25.42 -3.71
C GLN A 112 -4.91 25.25 -2.78
N ILE A 113 -5.09 24.04 -2.26
CA ILE A 113 -6.15 23.71 -1.29
C ILE A 113 -5.51 23.24 0.02
N LYS A 114 -6.00 23.80 1.12
CA LYS A 114 -5.72 23.30 2.48
C LYS A 114 -7.03 22.86 3.11
N TYR A 115 -7.08 21.62 3.56
CA TYR A 115 -8.28 21.08 4.18
C TYR A 115 -8.39 21.52 5.63
N LEU A 116 -9.58 22.01 6.01
CA LEU A 116 -9.92 22.28 7.41
C LEU A 116 -10.01 20.96 8.20
N LEU A 117 -10.56 19.92 7.56
CA LEU A 117 -10.65 18.56 8.09
C LEU A 117 -9.86 17.62 7.16
N PRO A 118 -8.72 17.05 7.61
CA PRO A 118 -7.93 16.14 6.79
C PRO A 118 -8.73 14.92 6.32
N GLU A 119 -8.58 14.58 5.04
CA GLU A 119 -9.26 13.43 4.43
C GLU A 119 -8.48 12.14 4.72
N LEU A 120 -9.16 11.09 5.19
CA LEU A 120 -8.54 9.78 5.39
C LEU A 120 -8.12 9.20 4.03
N HIS A 121 -6.81 9.13 3.78
CA HIS A 121 -6.29 8.58 2.54
C HIS A 121 -6.09 7.07 2.62
N CYS A 122 -5.48 6.60 3.71
CA CYS A 122 -5.17 5.19 3.91
C CYS A 122 -5.13 4.86 5.40
N ARG A 123 -5.62 3.67 5.76
CA ARG A 123 -5.40 3.06 7.08
C ARG A 123 -4.28 2.01 6.94
N CYS A 124 -3.34 1.99 7.87
CA CYS A 124 -2.15 1.16 7.77
C CYS A 124 -1.98 0.23 8.99
N PRO A 125 -1.78 -1.08 8.79
CA PRO A 125 -1.86 -1.80 7.52
C PRO A 125 -3.31 -1.88 6.99
N MET A 126 -3.49 -1.89 5.67
CA MET A 126 -4.78 -2.16 5.03
C MET A 126 -4.81 -3.63 4.64
N PHE A 127 -5.73 -4.40 5.21
CA PHE A 127 -5.87 -5.81 4.91
C PHE A 127 -6.87 -6.04 3.77
N PHE A 128 -6.77 -7.19 3.13
CA PHE A 128 -7.76 -7.61 2.15
C PHE A 128 -9.15 -7.70 2.79
N GLY A 129 -10.13 -7.02 2.19
CA GLY A 129 -11.49 -6.92 2.72
C GLY A 129 -11.75 -5.64 3.54
N ASP A 130 -10.71 -4.89 3.90
CA ASP A 130 -10.89 -3.56 4.47
C ASP A 130 -11.45 -2.59 3.43
N SER A 131 -12.22 -1.61 3.89
CA SER A 131 -12.81 -0.57 3.06
C SER A 131 -12.64 0.80 3.73
N ILE A 132 -12.29 1.81 2.95
CA ILE A 132 -12.24 3.21 3.40
C ILE A 132 -13.40 3.95 2.74
N PHE A 133 -14.08 4.78 3.52
CA PHE A 133 -15.09 5.72 3.04
C PHE A 133 -14.79 7.10 3.60
N SER A 134 -15.02 8.13 2.79
CA SER A 134 -14.92 9.53 3.17
C SER A 134 -16.19 10.24 2.72
N LEU A 135 -16.63 11.24 3.50
CA LEU A 135 -17.74 12.12 3.13
C LEU A 135 -17.16 13.37 2.47
N TYR A 136 -17.50 13.61 1.22
CA TYR A 136 -17.19 14.87 0.54
C TYR A 136 -18.22 15.91 0.96
N TYR A 137 -17.80 16.92 1.72
CA TYR A 137 -18.61 18.11 1.97
C TYR A 137 -18.38 19.08 0.81
N SER A 138 -19.41 19.27 -0.03
CA SER A 138 -19.43 20.21 -1.16
C SER A 138 -19.84 21.62 -0.73
#